data_AF-A0A416P9U9-F1
#
_entry.id   AF-A0A416P9U9-F1
#
_cell.length_a   1.000
_cell.length_b   1.000
_cell.length_c   1.000
_cell.angle_alpha   90.00
_cell.angle_beta   90.00
_cell.angle_gamma   90.00
#
_symmetry.space_group_name_H-M   'P 1'
#
loop_
_entity.id
_entity.type
_entity.pdbx_description
1 polymer ?
#
loop_
_entity_poly.entity_id
_entity_poly.type
_entity_poly.pdbx_seq_one_letter_code
_entity_poly.pdbx_strand_id
1 'polypeptide(L)' 'MQKTLMEMLIEAGYPKEEMYHPSYGSDLYVYVTPLTTKVIEEWCKAHDYRMAWHCPTFKDQITGKMMYDCAFQWYEN' A
#
# COMPACT_ATOMS: atom_id res chain seq x y z
N MET A 1 -4.63 -18.79 1.32
CA MET A 1 -3.87 -17.59 1.73
C MET A 1 -4.47 -16.41 1.03
N GLN A 2 -4.81 -15.36 1.77
CA GLN A 2 -5.23 -14.08 1.19
C GLN A 2 -3.99 -13.39 0.63
N LYS A 3 -4.06 -12.86 -0.59
CA LYS A 3 -2.92 -12.15 -1.21
C LYS A 3 -2.57 -10.93 -0.37
N THR A 4 -1.27 -10.68 -0.23
CA THR A 4 -0.75 -9.44 0.35
C THR A 4 -1.07 -8.26 -0.57
N LEU A 5 -1.14 -7.05 0.01
CA LEU A 5 -1.33 -5.83 -0.77
C LEU A 5 -0.22 -5.65 -1.83
N MET A 6 1.02 -6.00 -1.48
CA MET A 6 2.15 -5.95 -2.40
C MET A 6 1.95 -6.86 -3.63
N GLU A 7 1.52 -8.11 -3.41
CA GLU A 7 1.22 -9.03 -4.52
C GLU A 7 0.10 -8.50 -5.40
N MET A 8 -0.98 -7.97 -4.81
CA MET A 8 -2.09 -7.38 -5.57
C MET A 8 -1.63 -6.20 -6.43
N LEU A 9 -0.72 -5.37 -5.92
CA LEU A 9 -0.17 -4.23 -6.65
C LEU A 9 0.75 -4.67 -7.81
N ILE A 10 1.62 -5.67 -7.58
CA ILE A 10 2.49 -6.22 -8.64
C ILE A 10 1.64 -6.82 -9.77
N GLU A 11 0.61 -7.60 -9.43
CA GLU A 11 -0.30 -8.20 -10.42
C GLU A 11 -1.09 -7.14 -11.21
N ALA A 12 -1.43 -6.02 -10.55
CA ALA A 12 -2.08 -4.89 -11.20
C ALA A 12 -1.12 -4.07 -12.10
N GLY A 13 0.17 -4.38 -12.10
CA GLY A 13 1.18 -3.73 -12.93
C GLY A 13 1.86 -2.52 -12.27
N TYR A 14 1.75 -2.35 -10.95
CA TYR A 14 2.50 -1.32 -10.24
C TYR A 14 3.97 -1.72 -10.06
N PRO A 15 4.94 -0.85 -10.39
CA PRO A 15 6.36 -1.18 -10.35
C PRO A 15 6.84 -1.41 -8.92
N LYS A 16 7.56 -2.52 -8.71
CA LYS A 16 8.10 -2.89 -7.39
C LYS A 16 9.14 -1.89 -6.91
N GLU A 17 9.83 -1.22 -7.82
CA GLU A 17 10.86 -0.21 -7.55
C GLU A 17 10.27 1.08 -6.97
N GLU A 18 8.97 1.34 -7.16
CA GLU A 18 8.24 2.47 -6.58
C GLU A 18 7.43 2.08 -5.34
N MET A 19 7.68 0.87 -4.81
CA MET A 19 7.17 0.44 -3.51
C MET A 19 8.27 0.66 -2.48
N TYR A 20 7.96 1.46 -1.46
CA TYR A 20 8.89 1.70 -0.36
C TYR A 20 8.36 1.03 0.89
N HIS A 21 9.23 0.35 1.61
CA HIS A 21 8.90 -0.22 2.91
C HIS A 21 10.10 -0.03 3.84
N PRO A 22 9.90 0.17 5.15
CA PRO A 22 11.01 0.17 6.10
C PRO A 22 11.60 -1.24 6.19
N SER A 23 12.93 -1.38 6.27
CA SER A 23 13.60 -2.68 6.39
C SER A 23 13.24 -3.47 7.67
N TYR A 24 12.65 -2.81 8.66
CA TYR A 24 12.16 -3.39 9.92
C TYR A 24 10.65 -3.21 10.11
N GLY A 25 9.95 -2.73 9.07
CA GLY A 25 8.58 -2.27 9.17
C GLY A 25 7.63 -3.09 8.31
N SER A 26 6.38 -3.04 8.73
CA SER A 26 5.22 -3.62 8.07
C SER A 26 4.65 -2.80 6.92
N ASP A 27 5.03 -1.53 6.88
CA ASP A 27 4.25 -0.53 6.19
C ASP A 27 4.69 -0.45 4.74
N LEU A 28 3.71 -0.31 3.86
CA LEU A 28 3.93 -0.21 2.42
C LEU A 28 3.55 1.20 1.96
N TYR A 29 4.55 1.93 1.48
CA TYR A 29 4.36 3.24 0.89
C TYR A 29 4.32 3.14 -0.64
N VAL A 30 3.21 3.60 -1.24
CA VAL A 30 3.03 3.64 -2.70
C VAL A 30 2.43 4.97 -3.13
N TYR A 31 2.73 5.40 -4.35
CA TYR A 31 2.19 6.65 -4.87
C TYR A 31 0.66 6.59 -5.01
N VAL A 32 0.01 7.72 -4.77
CA VAL A 32 -1.42 7.87 -5.02
C VAL A 32 -1.64 7.96 -6.53
N THR A 33 -2.22 6.92 -7.10
CA THR A 33 -2.58 6.81 -8.52
C THR A 33 -3.97 6.16 -8.65
N PRO A 34 -4.67 6.29 -9.78
CA PRO A 34 -5.93 5.58 -9.99
C PRO A 34 -5.79 4.06 -9.82
N LEU A 35 -4.65 3.49 -10.22
CA LEU A 35 -4.35 2.06 -10.09
C LEU A 35 -4.22 1.66 -8.62
N THR A 36 -3.33 2.32 -7.88
CA THR A 36 -3.07 2.01 -6.46
C THR A 36 -4.31 2.26 -5.60
N THR A 37 -5.07 3.32 -5.88
CA THR A 37 -6.34 3.62 -5.19
C THR A 37 -7.32 2.45 -5.31
N LYS A 38 -7.52 1.94 -6.53
CA LYS A 38 -8.43 0.80 -6.77
C LYS A 38 -7.98 -0.45 -6.01
N VAL A 39 -6.69 -0.79 -6.11
CA VAL A 39 -6.14 -2.00 -5.47
C VAL A 39 -6.23 -1.91 -3.94
N ILE A 40 -5.89 -0.75 -3.37
CA ILE A 40 -5.97 -0.53 -1.92
C ILE A 40 -7.43 -0.56 -1.45
N GLU A 41 -8.37 0.01 -2.21
CA GLU A 41 -9.79 -0.05 -1.86
C GLU A 41 -10.32 -1.49 -1.85
N GLU A 42 -9.96 -2.30 -2.84
CA GLU A 42 -10.31 -3.73 -2.91
C GLU A 42 -9.68 -4.51 -1.75
N TRP A 43 -8.41 -4.26 -1.44
CA TRP A 43 -7.72 -4.87 -0.32
C TRP A 43 -8.38 -4.49 1.02
N CYS A 44 -8.70 -3.21 1.23
CA CYS A 44 -9.39 -2.76 2.43
C CYS A 44 -10.78 -3.41 2.57
N LYS A 45 -11.56 -3.47 1.49
CA LYS A 45 -12.88 -4.14 1.50
C LYS A 45 -12.76 -5.63 1.88
N ALA A 46 -11.74 -6.31 1.39
CA ALA A 46 -11.52 -7.74 1.67
C ALA A 46 -11.12 -8.03 3.12
N HIS A 47 -10.64 -7.03 3.87
CA HIS A 47 -10.20 -7.16 5.26
C HIS A 47 -11.07 -6.35 6.25
N ASP A 48 -12.18 -5.78 5.79
CA ASP A 48 -13.04 -4.87 6.57
C ASP A 48 -12.29 -3.64 7.13
N TYR A 49 -11.30 -3.16 6.37
CA TYR A 49 -10.50 -2.00 6.72
C TYR A 49 -11.08 -0.71 6.16
N ARG A 50 -10.80 0.38 6.86
CA ARG A 50 -11.12 1.74 6.42
C ARG A 50 -9.88 2.40 5.87
N MET A 51 -9.88 2.77 4.59
CA MET A 51 -8.76 3.44 3.93
C MET A 51 -8.26 4.66 4.69
N ALA A 52 -9.15 5.52 5.19
CA ALA A 52 -8.76 6.72 5.94
C ALA A 52 -7.96 6.43 7.23
N TRP A 53 -8.05 5.21 7.76
CA TRP A 53 -7.36 4.80 9.00
C TRP A 53 -6.17 3.86 8.71
N HIS A 54 -6.32 2.94 7.76
CA HIS A 54 -5.32 1.89 7.48
C HIS A 54 -4.40 2.25 6.31
N CYS A 55 -4.83 3.16 5.44
CA CYS A 55 -4.08 3.64 4.30
C CYS A 55 -4.21 5.18 4.18
N PRO A 56 -3.88 5.97 5.22
CA PRO A 56 -3.89 7.43 5.11
C PRO A 56 -2.92 7.90 4.02
N THR A 57 -3.21 9.05 3.43
CA THR A 57 -2.31 9.67 2.46
C THR A 57 -1.42 10.72 3.10
N PHE A 58 -0.15 10.76 2.74
CA PHE A 58 0.79 11.81 3.12
C PHE A 58 1.53 12.36 1.90
N LYS A 59 2.16 13.52 2.05
CA LYS A 59 3.03 14.09 1.03
C LYS A 59 4.47 13.69 1.34
N ASP A 60 5.11 13.01 0.41
CA ASP A 60 6.49 12.57 0.58
C ASP A 60 7.46 13.77 0.55
N GLN A 61 8.55 13.70 1.31
CA GLN A 61 9.49 14.81 1.47
C GLN A 61 10.59 14.85 0.40
N ILE A 62 10.73 13.81 -0.43
CA ILE A 62 11.81 13.67 -1.42
C ILE A 62 11.35 14.21 -2.78
N THR A 63 10.21 13.73 -3.25
CA THR A 63 9.60 14.06 -4.54
C THR A 63 8.41 15.00 -4.43
N GLY A 64 7.82 15.16 -3.23
CA GLY A 64 6.66 16.02 -3.02
C GLY A 64 5.34 15.47 -3.57
N LYS A 65 5.30 14.21 -3.95
CA LYS A 65 4.11 13.50 -4.44
C LYS A 65 3.29 12.97 -3.26
N MET A 66 2.01 12.71 -3.54
CA MET A 66 1.13 12.05 -2.58
C MET A 66 1.41 10.55 -2.57
N MET A 67 1.50 9.98 -1.39
CA MET A 67 1.69 8.55 -1.15
C MET A 67 0.66 8.04 -0.14
N TYR A 68 0.29 6.77 -0.27
CA TYR A 68 -0.41 6.03 0.76
C TYR A 68 0.60 5.50 1.78
N ASP A 69 0.27 5.63 3.06
CA ASP A 69 0.89 4.94 4.19
C ASP A 69 0.01 3.75 4.54
N CYS A 70 0.26 2.60 3.91
CA CYS A 70 -0.51 1.40 4.16
C CYS A 70 0.09 0.67 5.37
N ALA A 71 -0.48 0.95 6.55
CA ALA A 71 -0.12 0.30 7.79
C ALA A 71 -0.57 -1.17 7.79
N PHE A 72 0.23 -2.03 8.43
CA PHE A 72 0.01 -3.47 8.73
C PHE A 72 0.29 -4.49 7.59
N GLN A 73 0.85 -5.68 7.85
CA GLN A 73 1.86 -6.17 8.78
C GLN A 73 2.34 -7.52 8.23
N TRP A 74 3.65 -7.71 8.15
CA TRP A 74 4.33 -8.97 7.82
C TRP A 74 3.88 -10.03 8.85
N TYR A 75 2.98 -10.94 8.47
CA TYR A 75 2.89 -12.25 9.14
C TYR A 75 3.80 -13.18 8.35
N GLU A 76 5.03 -13.35 8.82
CA GLU A 76 5.80 -14.53 8.48
C GLU A 76 5.15 -15.60 9.36
N ASN A 77 4.36 -16.47 8.73
CA ASN A 77 3.99 -17.74 9.36
C ASN A 77 5.24 -18.61 9.46
#